data_AF-A0A2V8B5M6-F1
#
_entry.id   AF-A0A2V8B5M6-F1
#
_cell.length_a   1.000
_cell.length_b   1.000
_cell.length_c   1.000
_cell.angle_alpha   90.00
_cell.angle_beta   90.00
_cell.angle_gamma   90.00
#
_symmetry.space_group_name_H-M   'P 1'
#
loop_
_entity.id
_entity.type
_entity.pdbx_description
1 polymer ?
#
loop_
_entity_poly.entity_id
_entity_poly.type
_entity_poly.pdbx_seq_one_letter_code
_entity_poly.pdbx_strand_id
1 'polypeptide(L)' 'MAVMRTRVVRELLELIAALDRRVPQVHRASEASIARDAAALKARALKRIEELEQEPSSVEPG' A
#
# COMPACT_ATOMS: atom_id res chain seq x y z
N MET A 1 17.70 4.59 -9.60
CA MET A 1 16.78 3.75 -8.78
C MET A 1 15.73 4.55 -8.01
N ALA A 2 16.05 5.73 -7.44
CA ALA A 2 15.10 6.54 -6.66
C ALA A 2 13.78 6.88 -7.38
N VAL A 3 13.81 7.18 -8.69
CA VAL A 3 12.58 7.48 -9.47
C VAL A 3 11.61 6.29 -9.56
N MET A 4 12.13 5.05 -9.66
CA MET A 4 11.28 3.85 -9.66
C MET A 4 10.66 3.61 -8.29
N ARG A 5 11.41 3.87 -7.21
CA ARG A 5 10.90 3.77 -5.84
C ARG A 5 9.77 4.77 -5.58
N THR A 6 9.91 6.02 -6.02
CA THR A 6 8.83 7.02 -5.92
C THR A 6 7.59 6.61 -6.70
N ARG A 7 7.76 5.98 -7.87
CA ARG A 7 6.64 5.44 -8.66
C ARG A 7 5.93 4.29 -7.93
N VAL A 8 6.67 3.34 -7.37
CA VAL A 8 6.10 2.22 -6.62
C VAL A 8 5.35 2.69 -5.38
N VAL A 9 5.89 3.66 -4.64
CA VAL A 9 5.19 4.26 -3.49
C VAL A 9 3.88 4.90 -3.93
N ARG A 10 3.88 5.64 -5.04
CA ARG A 10 2.66 6.26 -5.58
C ARG A 10 1.61 5.23 -5.99
N GLU A 11 2.00 4.16 -6.69
CA GLU A 11 1.08 3.09 -7.09
C GLU A 11 0.49 2.36 -5.86
N LEU A 12 1.28 2.15 -4.81
CA LEU A 12 0.80 1.58 -3.54
C LEU A 12 -0.19 2.51 -2.81
N LEU A 13 0.03 3.82 -2.83
CA LEU A 13 -0.91 4.79 -2.27
C LEU A 13 -2.24 4.83 -3.04
N GLU A 14 -2.18 4.78 -4.37
CA GLU A 14 -3.37 4.71 -5.22
C GLU A 14 -4.16 3.41 -4.97
N LEU A 15 -3.47 2.29 -4.77
CA LEU A 15 -4.08 1.02 -4.36
C LEU A 15 -4.80 1.14 -3.00
N ILE A 16 -4.15 1.73 -2.00
CA ILE A 16 -4.74 1.95 -0.67
C ILE A 16 -6.00 2.82 -0.78
N ALA A 17 -5.94 3.92 -1.53
CA ALA A 17 -7.08 4.81 -1.74
C ALA A 17 -8.25 4.10 -2.44
N ALA A 18 -7.97 3.19 -3.37
CA ALA A 18 -9.00 2.37 -4.02
C ALA A 18 -9.64 1.36 -3.05
N LEU A 19 -8.85 0.75 -2.17
CA LEU A 19 -9.36 -0.16 -1.13
C LEU A 19 -10.23 0.60 -0.12
N ASP A 20 -9.78 1.77 0.35
CA ASP A 20 -10.52 2.62 1.28
C ASP A 20 -11.83 3.17 0.70
N ARG A 21 -12.00 3.21 -0.62
CA ARG A 21 -13.29 3.55 -1.26
C ARG A 21 -14.26 2.37 -1.30
N ARG A 22 -13.75 1.13 -1.30
CA ARG A 22 -14.56 -0.10 -1.38
C ARG A 22 -15.04 -0.57 0.00
N VAL A 23 -14.19 -0.49 1.01
CA VAL A 23 -14.50 -0.93 2.39
C VAL A 23 -15.71 -0.21 3.05
N PRO A 24 -15.96 1.10 2.83
CA PRO A 24 -17.10 1.81 3.42
C PRO A 24 -18.47 1.30 2.96
N GLN A 25 -18.54 0.55 1.86
CA GLN A 25 -19.80 0.08 1.27
C GLN A 25 -20.23 -1.30 1.81
N VAL A 26 -19.40 -1.93 2.66
CA VAL A 26 -19.62 -3.29 3.14
C VAL A 26 -20.67 -3.29 4.25
N HIS A 27 -21.93 -3.51 3.88
CA HIS A 27 -23.10 -3.53 4.77
C HIS A 27 -23.55 -4.95 5.20
N ARG A 28 -22.94 -6.02 4.68
CA ARG A 28 -23.41 -7.40 4.91
C ARG A 28 -22.36 -8.31 5.55
N ALA A 29 -22.79 -9.13 6.50
CA ALA A 29 -21.96 -10.11 7.19
C ALA A 29 -21.20 -11.07 6.24
N SER A 30 -21.73 -11.34 5.05
CA SER A 30 -21.08 -12.15 4.01
C SER A 30 -19.88 -11.48 3.34
N GLU A 31 -19.79 -10.15 3.38
CA GLU A 31 -18.69 -9.37 2.79
C GLU A 31 -17.59 -9.04 3.81
N ALA A 32 -17.76 -9.46 5.07
CA ALA A 32 -16.78 -9.25 6.13
C ALA A 32 -15.42 -9.89 5.78
N SER A 33 -15.38 -11.00 5.05
CA SER A 33 -14.12 -11.58 4.56
C SER A 33 -13.44 -10.64 3.56
N ILE A 34 -14.18 -10.08 2.61
CA ILE A 34 -13.64 -9.14 1.61
C ILE A 34 -13.09 -7.87 2.29
N ALA A 35 -13.78 -7.36 3.30
CA ALA A 35 -13.29 -6.23 4.11
C ALA A 35 -12.00 -6.59 4.87
N ARG A 36 -11.90 -7.80 5.43
CA ARG A 36 -10.69 -8.28 6.11
C ARG A 36 -9.53 -8.46 5.14
N ASP A 37 -9.77 -9.07 3.98
CA ASP A 37 -8.77 -9.25 2.92
C ASP A 37 -8.28 -7.89 2.39
N ALA A 38 -9.19 -6.94 2.19
CA ALA A 38 -8.82 -5.57 1.81
C ALA A 38 -7.98 -4.86 2.88
N ALA A 39 -8.33 -5.02 4.16
CA ALA A 39 -7.56 -4.48 5.28
C ALA A 39 -6.15 -5.12 5.37
N ALA A 40 -6.06 -6.44 5.17
CA ALA A 40 -4.80 -7.16 5.14
C ALA A 40 -3.92 -6.70 3.96
N LEU A 41 -4.51 -6.47 2.79
CA LEU A 41 -3.81 -5.95 1.63
C LEU A 41 -3.29 -4.52 1.87
N LYS A 42 -4.11 -3.66 2.48
CA LYS A 42 -3.70 -2.30 2.90
C LYS A 42 -2.52 -2.34 3.86
N ALA A 43 -2.55 -3.21 4.88
CA ALA A 43 -1.46 -3.36 5.84
C ALA A 43 -0.14 -3.78 5.16
N ARG A 44 -0.21 -4.71 4.19
CA ARG A 44 0.97 -5.13 3.41
C ARG A 44 1.52 -4.00 2.54
N ALA A 45 0.63 -3.22 1.90
CA ALA A 45 1.03 -2.07 1.08
C ALA A 45 1.71 -0.98 1.91
N LEU A 46 1.18 -0.67 3.10
CA LEU A 46 1.79 0.28 4.03
C LEU A 46 3.18 -0.18 4.48
N LYS A 47 3.31 -1.44 4.91
CA LYS A 47 4.60 -2.01 5.28
C LYS A 47 5.62 -1.89 4.15
N ARG A 48 5.20 -2.13 2.90
CA ARG A 48 6.11 -2.02 1.75
C ARG A 48 6.52 -0.58 1.48
N ILE A 49 5.65 0.41 1.71
CA ILE A 49 6.00 1.83 1.62
C ILE A 49 7.05 2.15 2.68
N GLU A 50 6.86 1.73 3.94
CA GLU A 50 7.83 1.95 5.02
C GLU A 50 9.19 1.30 4.70
N GLU A 51 9.20 0.05 4.25
CA GLU A 51 10.42 -0.64 3.81
C GLU A 51 11.12 0.11 2.69
N LEU A 52 10.35 0.55 1.69
CA LEU A 52 10.90 1.34 0.60
C LEU A 52 11.51 2.60 1.21
N GLU A 53 10.74 3.41 1.95
CA GLU A 53 11.15 4.67 2.60
C GLU A 53 12.41 4.56 3.47
N GLN A 54 12.60 3.43 4.16
CA GLN A 54 13.77 3.17 4.99
C GLN A 54 14.97 2.61 4.22
N GLU A 55 14.78 2.06 3.02
CA GLU A 55 15.90 1.67 2.17
C GLU A 55 16.66 2.94 1.75
N PRO A 56 17.88 3.17 2.29
CA PRO A 56 18.66 4.32 1.88
C PRO A 56 18.96 4.11 0.40
N SER A 57 18.67 5.12 -0.42
CA SER A 57 19.25 5.18 -1.75
C SER A 57 20.74 4.94 -1.56
N SER A 58 21.26 3.83 -2.09
CA SER A 58 22.70 3.58 -2.13
C SER A 58 23.29 4.68 -3.01
N VAL A 59 23.53 5.84 -2.41
CA VAL A 59 24.32 6.93 -2.95
C VAL A 59 25.73 6.45 -2.72
N GLU A 60 26.36 5.93 -3.77
CA GLU A 60 27.81 5.75 -3.76
C GLU A 60 28.44 7.12 -3.49
N PRO A 61 29.23 7.29 -2.42
CA PRO A 61 30.07 8.47 -2.30
C PRO A 61 31.21 8.31 -3.30
N GLY A 62 31.24 9.19 -4.31
CA GLY A 62 32.37 9.36 -5.21
C GLY A 62 33.57 9.97 -4.51
#